data_AF-A0A443PM39-F1
#
_entry.id   AF-A0A443PM39-F1
#
_cell.length_a   1.000
_cell.length_b   1.000
_cell.length_c   1.000
_cell.angle_alpha   90.00
_cell.angle_beta   90.00
_cell.angle_gamma   90.00
#
_symmetry.space_group_name_H-M   'P 1'
#
loop_
_entity.id
_entity.type
_entity.pdbx_description
1 polymer ?
#
loop_
_entity_poly.entity_id
_entity_poly.type
_entity_poly.pdbx_seq_one_letter_code
_entity_poly.pdbx_strand_id
1 'polypeptide(L)'
;MPLLFLISMLCNYSSARFLSCRKLSKISSISSVVVDSLLPSSISKKTHFSSLRISSSSSSPLFCIFPCLYFSKISALHFCRPNSTMASQSAQSIHDFTVKDARGNDVGFSTYKGKVLLIVNVASKCGLTNSNYTELSQLYGKYKNQGFEILAFPCNQFGEEEPGTNEEILETACTRFKAEYPIFDKIDVNGDNAAPVYKFLKSSKGGLFGDSITWNFAKFLVDRDGHVVDRYAPTTSPLSIEKDIKKLLGVS
;
A
#
# COMPACT_ATOMS: atom_id res chain seq x y z
N MET A 1 -4.60 -1.53 -50.05
CA MET A 1 -3.57 -1.50 -48.99
C MET A 1 -3.75 -0.26 -48.11
N PRO A 2 -4.69 -0.28 -47.15
CA PRO A 2 -4.52 0.61 -45.99
C PRO A 2 -5.07 0.07 -44.65
N LEU A 3 -4.75 0.80 -43.58
CA LEU A 3 -5.44 0.91 -42.29
C LEU A 3 -5.17 -0.11 -41.17
N LEU A 4 -4.74 -1.35 -41.44
CA LEU A 4 -4.47 -2.30 -40.33
C LEU A 4 -3.12 -2.11 -39.61
N PHE A 5 -2.15 -1.41 -40.20
CA PHE A 5 -0.83 -1.24 -39.57
C PHE A 5 -0.76 -0.11 -38.53
N LEU A 6 -1.72 0.82 -38.49
CA LEU A 6 -1.71 1.89 -37.48
C LEU A 6 -2.34 1.48 -36.13
N ILE A 7 -3.17 0.43 -36.11
CA ILE A 7 -3.85 -0.01 -34.88
C ILE A 7 -2.92 -0.87 -34.01
N SER A 8 -1.89 -1.50 -34.60
CA SER A 8 -0.90 -2.28 -33.88
C SER A 8 0.08 -1.44 -33.05
N MET A 9 0.22 -0.14 -33.29
CA MET A 9 1.12 0.73 -32.50
C MET A 9 0.43 1.42 -31.31
N LEU A 10 -0.90 1.39 -31.23
CA LEU A 10 -1.64 1.94 -30.09
C LEU A 10 -1.98 0.90 -29.01
N CYS A 11 -1.65 -0.38 -29.24
CA CYS A 11 -1.93 -1.46 -28.30
C CYS A 11 -0.73 -1.87 -27.42
N ASN A 12 0.41 -1.17 -27.51
CA ASN A 12 1.62 -1.50 -26.73
C ASN A 12 2.11 -0.40 -25.79
N TYR A 13 1.24 0.53 -25.42
CA TYR A 13 1.48 1.46 -24.31
C TYR A 13 0.37 1.27 -23.26
N SER A 14 0.32 0.07 -22.67
CA SER A 14 -0.40 -0.14 -21.41
C SER A 14 0.41 0.53 -20.29
N SER A 15 0.33 1.86 -20.25
CA SER A 15 0.74 2.63 -19.09
C SER A 15 -0.18 2.20 -17.96
N ALA A 16 0.36 1.43 -17.01
CA ALA A 16 -0.31 1.08 -15.77
C ALA A 16 -1.02 2.33 -15.24
N ARG A 17 -2.36 2.30 -15.23
CA ARG A 17 -3.19 3.45 -14.86
C ARG A 17 -3.16 3.60 -13.34
N PHE A 18 -2.06 4.11 -12.83
CA PHE A 18 -2.02 4.70 -11.50
C PHE A 18 -2.97 5.88 -11.47
N LEU A 19 -3.83 5.95 -10.46
CA LEU A 19 -4.39 7.22 -10.08
C LEU A 19 -3.34 8.00 -9.29
N SER A 20 -2.43 8.64 -10.03
CA SER A 20 -2.06 9.99 -9.66
C SER A 20 -3.36 10.81 -9.51
N CYS A 21 -3.42 11.70 -8.53
CA CYS A 21 -4.58 12.56 -8.23
C CYS A 21 -5.22 13.24 -9.46
N ARG A 22 -4.46 13.34 -10.57
CA ARG A 22 -4.92 13.74 -11.91
C ARG A 22 -6.20 13.07 -12.40
N LYS A 23 -6.57 11.88 -11.89
CA LYS A 23 -7.75 11.15 -12.37
C LYS A 23 -8.96 11.21 -11.44
N LEU A 24 -8.81 11.73 -10.21
CA LEU A 24 -9.93 11.98 -9.29
C LEU A 24 -10.66 13.29 -9.62
N SER A 25 -9.92 14.35 -10.02
CA SER A 25 -10.52 15.65 -10.39
C SER A 25 -11.46 15.60 -11.60
N LYS A 26 -11.29 14.60 -12.48
CA LYS A 26 -12.15 14.44 -13.67
C LYS A 26 -13.48 13.74 -13.37
N ILE A 27 -13.59 13.07 -12.22
CA ILE A 27 -14.80 12.35 -11.80
C ILE A 27 -15.72 13.28 -11.00
N SER A 28 -15.17 14.16 -10.14
CA SER A 28 -15.99 15.09 -9.34
C SER A 28 -16.76 16.11 -10.18
N SER A 29 -16.31 16.43 -11.40
CA SER A 29 -17.03 17.32 -12.32
C SER A 29 -18.22 16.66 -13.05
N ILE A 30 -18.43 15.35 -12.91
CA ILE A 30 -19.49 14.61 -13.62
C ILE A 30 -20.68 14.29 -12.70
N SER A 31 -20.52 14.35 -11.38
CA SER A 31 -21.56 13.92 -10.41
C SER A 31 -22.62 14.96 -10.04
N SER A 32 -22.58 16.18 -10.60
CA SER A 32 -23.53 17.25 -10.26
C SER A 32 -24.78 17.34 -11.14
N VAL A 33 -25.01 16.36 -12.03
CA VAL A 33 -26.22 16.32 -12.88
C VAL A 33 -26.88 14.96 -12.74
N VAL A 34 -28.16 14.97 -12.38
CA VAL A 34 -29.11 13.85 -12.27
C VAL A 34 -29.12 13.09 -10.92
N VAL A 35 -29.82 13.66 -9.93
CA VAL A 35 -30.86 12.92 -9.19
C VAL A 35 -31.96 13.92 -8.86
N ASP A 36 -32.88 14.09 -9.80
CA ASP A 36 -34.16 14.74 -9.53
C ASP A 36 -35.28 13.81 -9.96
N SER A 37 -36.28 13.72 -9.09
CA SER A 37 -37.62 13.19 -9.35
C SER A 37 -37.76 11.66 -9.51
N LEU A 38 -38.37 11.01 -8.51
CA LEU A 38 -39.71 10.42 -8.62
C LEU A 38 -40.02 9.52 -7.40
N LEU A 39 -40.88 10.04 -6.51
CA LEU A 39 -41.79 9.24 -5.67
C LEU A 39 -43.08 8.98 -6.47
N PRO A 40 -43.83 7.90 -6.18
CA PRO A 40 -45.01 8.11 -5.34
C PRO A 40 -45.37 7.00 -4.33
N SER A 41 -46.06 7.51 -3.32
CA SER A 41 -46.93 7.00 -2.25
C SER A 41 -47.64 5.62 -2.31
N SER A 42 -47.59 4.98 -1.12
CA SER A 42 -48.70 4.41 -0.30
C SER A 42 -49.42 3.12 -0.72
N ILE A 43 -49.45 2.14 0.20
CA ILE A 43 -50.68 1.48 0.74
C ILE A 43 -50.34 0.73 2.05
N SER A 44 -51.25 0.89 3.02
CA SER A 44 -51.27 0.36 4.39
C SER A 44 -51.82 -1.06 4.47
N LYS A 45 -51.34 -1.90 5.42
CA LYS A 45 -52.17 -2.59 6.43
C LYS A 45 -51.36 -3.44 7.43
N LYS A 46 -51.82 -3.34 8.68
CA LYS A 46 -51.45 -4.03 9.92
C LYS A 46 -51.57 -5.55 9.82
N THR A 47 -50.78 -6.30 10.60
CA THR A 47 -51.29 -7.12 11.72
C THR A 47 -50.16 -7.73 12.57
N HIS A 48 -50.51 -7.88 13.83
CA HIS A 48 -49.80 -8.35 15.01
C HIS A 48 -49.76 -9.88 15.02
N PHE A 49 -48.64 -10.54 15.30
CA PHE A 49 -48.69 -11.88 15.91
C PHE A 49 -47.43 -12.24 16.73
N SER A 50 -47.79 -12.76 17.89
CA SER A 50 -47.14 -13.32 19.07
C SER A 50 -45.76 -13.96 18.98
N SER A 51 -45.03 -13.70 20.07
CA SER A 51 -43.95 -14.49 20.67
C SER A 51 -44.28 -15.98 20.81
N LEU A 52 -43.29 -16.85 20.58
CA LEU A 52 -43.21 -18.18 21.20
C LEU A 52 -41.76 -18.49 21.58
N ARG A 53 -41.54 -18.76 22.87
CA ARG A 53 -40.34 -19.37 23.45
C ARG A 53 -40.52 -20.90 23.45
N ILE A 54 -39.44 -21.63 23.18
CA ILE A 54 -39.19 -23.03 23.57
C ILE A 54 -37.67 -23.10 23.81
N SER A 55 -37.15 -22.98 25.04
CA SER A 55 -36.96 -23.97 26.12
C SER A 55 -36.17 -25.23 25.77
N SER A 56 -35.05 -25.42 26.48
CA SER A 56 -34.48 -26.69 27.05
C SER A 56 -34.14 -27.85 26.08
N SER A 57 -33.12 -28.68 26.25
CA SER A 57 -32.32 -29.08 27.41
C SER A 57 -31.17 -29.99 26.95
N SER A 58 -30.14 -30.03 27.80
CA SER A 58 -29.15 -31.09 28.06
C SER A 58 -29.32 -32.46 27.38
N SER A 59 -28.18 -33.04 26.99
CA SER A 59 -27.64 -34.23 27.71
C SER A 59 -26.32 -34.71 27.08
N SER A 60 -25.25 -34.63 27.85
CA SER A 60 -24.05 -35.47 27.70
C SER A 60 -24.37 -36.90 28.16
N PRO A 61 -23.57 -37.90 27.75
CA PRO A 61 -22.95 -38.70 28.81
C PRO A 61 -21.49 -39.09 28.55
N LEU A 62 -20.90 -39.41 29.69
CA LEU A 62 -19.54 -39.79 30.02
C LEU A 62 -19.10 -41.17 29.49
N PHE A 63 -17.77 -41.27 29.33
CA PHE A 63 -16.87 -42.38 29.69
C PHE A 63 -17.19 -43.81 29.21
N CYS A 64 -16.26 -44.35 28.41
CA CYS A 64 -15.84 -45.74 28.49
C CYS A 64 -14.31 -45.80 28.39
N ILE A 65 -13.70 -46.24 29.49
CA ILE A 65 -12.29 -46.58 29.64
C ILE A 65 -12.22 -48.08 29.37
N PHE A 66 -11.33 -48.57 28.49
CA PHE A 66 -10.67 -49.87 28.66
C PHE A 66 -9.36 -49.90 27.85
N PRO A 67 -8.25 -50.33 28.45
CA PRO A 67 -6.96 -50.47 27.77
C PRO A 67 -6.86 -51.86 27.13
N CYS A 68 -6.25 -51.96 25.96
CA CYS A 68 -5.69 -53.23 25.52
C CYS A 68 -4.48 -53.00 24.62
N LEU A 69 -3.35 -53.45 25.14
CA LEU A 69 -2.08 -53.59 24.46
C LEU A 69 -2.25 -54.59 23.30
N TYR A 70 -1.86 -54.21 22.10
CA TYR A 70 -1.42 -55.20 21.13
C TYR A 70 -0.34 -54.62 20.21
N PHE A 71 0.86 -55.17 20.37
CA PHE A 71 1.98 -55.03 19.45
C PHE A 71 1.59 -55.65 18.10
N SER A 72 1.75 -54.88 17.03
CA SER A 72 2.00 -55.42 15.70
C SER A 72 2.87 -54.46 14.90
N LYS A 73 4.03 -54.99 14.48
CA LYS A 73 5.02 -54.34 13.63
C LYS A 73 4.38 -53.95 12.29
N ILE A 74 4.51 -52.69 11.91
CA ILE A 74 4.24 -52.23 10.53
C ILE A 74 5.53 -51.61 9.98
N SER A 75 5.93 -52.17 8.85
CA SER A 75 7.07 -51.81 8.03
C SER A 75 6.98 -50.37 7.51
N ALA A 76 8.15 -49.72 7.47
CA ALA A 76 8.55 -48.66 6.53
C ALA A 76 7.47 -47.64 6.12
N LEU A 77 7.23 -46.65 6.98
CA LEU A 77 6.75 -45.34 6.53
C LEU A 77 7.97 -44.45 6.27
N HIS A 78 8.26 -44.24 4.99
CA HIS A 78 9.00 -43.08 4.53
C HIS A 78 8.32 -41.83 5.09
N PHE A 79 8.90 -41.26 6.15
CA PHE A 79 8.57 -39.92 6.60
C PHE A 79 9.05 -38.95 5.50
N CYS A 80 8.19 -38.69 4.50
CA CYS A 80 8.34 -37.50 3.67
C CYS A 80 8.09 -36.30 4.58
N ARG A 81 9.17 -35.82 5.18
CA ARG A 81 9.24 -34.52 5.83
C ARG A 81 8.77 -33.49 4.81
N PRO A 82 7.66 -32.75 5.05
CA PRO A 82 7.32 -31.66 4.17
C PRO A 82 8.45 -30.64 4.28
N ASN A 83 9.17 -30.47 3.18
CA ASN A 83 10.24 -29.51 3.05
C ASN A 83 9.59 -28.13 2.90
N SER A 84 9.04 -27.62 4.01
CA SER A 84 8.46 -26.28 4.09
C SER A 84 9.50 -25.30 4.62
N THR A 85 10.70 -25.29 4.04
CA THR A 85 11.51 -24.08 4.02
C THR A 85 11.10 -23.30 2.78
N MET A 86 10.05 -22.49 2.90
CA MET A 86 9.95 -21.28 2.09
C MET A 86 11.08 -20.36 2.55
N ALA A 87 12.28 -20.59 2.01
CA ALA A 87 13.35 -19.63 2.10
C ALA A 87 12.83 -18.34 1.45
N SER A 88 12.58 -17.34 2.29
CA SER A 88 12.37 -15.97 1.85
C SER A 88 13.59 -15.58 1.03
N GLN A 89 13.44 -15.53 -0.29
CA GLN A 89 14.47 -14.95 -1.14
C GLN A 89 14.63 -13.51 -0.66
N SER A 90 15.82 -13.18 -0.16
CA SER A 90 16.18 -11.81 0.16
C SER A 90 16.11 -11.02 -1.14
N ALA A 91 15.06 -10.22 -1.32
CA ALA A 91 14.92 -9.34 -2.47
C ALA A 91 16.20 -8.51 -2.60
N GLN A 92 16.76 -8.49 -3.81
CA GLN A 92 18.01 -7.76 -4.09
C GLN A 92 17.73 -6.32 -4.49
N SER A 93 16.50 -6.05 -4.97
CA SER A 93 16.09 -4.75 -5.49
C SER A 93 14.68 -4.40 -5.02
N ILE A 94 14.40 -3.09 -4.92
CA ILE A 94 13.04 -2.61 -4.68
C ILE A 94 12.06 -3.04 -5.78
N HIS A 95 12.57 -3.38 -6.97
CA HIS A 95 11.75 -3.77 -8.13
C HIS A 95 11.11 -5.16 -8.00
N ASP A 96 11.51 -5.95 -7.01
CA ASP A 96 10.98 -7.30 -6.76
C ASP A 96 9.68 -7.29 -5.93
N PHE A 97 9.29 -6.12 -5.41
CA PHE A 97 8.11 -5.99 -4.55
C PHE A 97 6.83 -5.71 -5.35
N THR A 98 5.72 -6.22 -4.81
CA THR A 98 4.36 -5.83 -5.19
C THR A 98 3.67 -5.27 -3.95
N VAL A 99 2.98 -4.15 -4.11
CA VAL A 99 2.20 -3.50 -3.05
C VAL A 99 0.78 -3.21 -3.52
N LYS A 100 -0.09 -2.80 -2.60
CA LYS A 100 -1.43 -2.34 -2.95
C LYS A 100 -1.44 -0.82 -3.16
N ASP A 101 -2.11 -0.37 -4.22
CA ASP A 101 -2.48 1.05 -4.33
C ASP A 101 -3.62 1.39 -3.33
N ALA A 102 -3.93 2.68 -3.17
CA ALA A 102 -4.99 3.13 -2.26
C ALA A 102 -6.40 2.57 -2.58
N ARG A 103 -6.59 1.89 -3.72
CA ARG A 103 -7.84 1.22 -4.13
C ARG A 103 -7.78 -0.30 -3.97
N GLY A 104 -6.68 -0.85 -3.45
CA GLY A 104 -6.47 -2.28 -3.26
C GLY A 104 -5.98 -3.05 -4.51
N ASN A 105 -5.59 -2.36 -5.58
CA ASN A 105 -5.03 -3.01 -6.78
C ASN A 105 -3.55 -3.33 -6.55
N ASP A 106 -3.10 -4.46 -7.10
CA ASP A 106 -1.68 -4.81 -7.09
C ASP A 106 -0.85 -3.91 -8.00
N VAL A 107 0.27 -3.45 -7.47
CA VAL A 107 1.26 -2.63 -8.15
C VAL A 107 2.62 -3.30 -7.99
N GLY A 108 3.14 -3.82 -9.11
CA GLY A 108 4.53 -4.26 -9.18
C GLY A 108 5.47 -3.07 -9.27
N PHE A 109 6.44 -2.99 -8.35
CA PHE A 109 7.47 -1.95 -8.36
C PHE A 109 8.41 -2.06 -9.55
N SER A 110 8.41 -3.17 -10.27
CA SER A 110 9.07 -3.33 -11.57
C SER A 110 8.70 -2.24 -12.60
N THR A 111 7.52 -1.61 -12.48
CA THR A 111 7.12 -0.46 -13.32
C THR A 111 8.02 0.76 -13.13
N TYR A 112 8.70 0.86 -11.98
CA TYR A 112 9.56 1.99 -11.66
C TYR A 112 11.03 1.79 -12.05
N LYS A 113 11.36 0.67 -12.72
CA LYS A 113 12.71 0.42 -13.25
C LYS A 113 13.22 1.61 -14.08
N GLY A 114 14.47 2.01 -13.82
CA GLY A 114 15.10 3.14 -14.52
C GLY A 114 14.74 4.51 -13.95
N LYS A 115 13.90 4.60 -12.91
CA LYS A 115 13.58 5.85 -12.23
C LYS A 115 14.31 5.95 -10.89
N VAL A 116 14.66 7.18 -10.51
CA VAL A 116 15.05 7.52 -9.14
C VAL A 116 13.79 7.62 -8.29
N LEU A 117 13.75 6.94 -7.15
CA LEU A 117 12.56 6.91 -6.28
C LEU A 117 12.84 7.59 -4.95
N LEU A 118 11.91 8.41 -4.50
CA LEU A 118 11.84 8.85 -3.10
C LEU A 118 10.63 8.18 -2.44
N ILE A 119 10.88 7.22 -1.57
CA ILE A 119 9.84 6.46 -0.86
C ILE A 119 9.66 7.08 0.52
N VAL A 120 8.42 7.41 0.88
CA VAL A 120 8.12 8.21 2.09
C VAL A 120 6.93 7.60 2.85
N ASN A 121 7.04 7.43 4.16
CA ASN A 121 5.87 7.15 5.00
C ASN A 121 5.19 8.48 5.37
N VAL A 122 3.88 8.59 5.16
CA VAL A 122 3.15 9.86 5.29
C VAL A 122 2.01 9.77 6.30
N ALA A 123 1.61 10.93 6.80
CA ALA A 123 0.44 11.13 7.63
C ALA A 123 -0.19 12.50 7.37
N SER A 124 -1.49 12.62 7.58
CA SER A 124 -2.33 13.77 7.23
C SER A 124 -2.54 14.72 8.40
N LYS A 125 -2.40 14.23 9.65
CA LYS A 125 -2.61 14.99 10.89
C LYS A 125 -1.32 15.23 11.69
N CYS A 126 -0.16 15.15 11.04
CA CYS A 126 1.14 15.38 11.67
C CYS A 126 1.53 16.86 11.65
N GLY A 127 2.26 17.32 12.68
CA GLY A 127 2.86 18.66 12.69
C GLY A 127 3.82 18.92 11.51
N LEU A 128 4.37 17.86 10.92
CA LEU A 128 5.26 17.91 9.75
C LEU A 128 4.53 17.81 8.40
N THR A 129 3.21 17.57 8.38
CA THR A 129 2.44 17.31 7.16
C THR A 129 2.51 18.48 6.19
N ASN A 130 2.28 19.71 6.65
CA ASN A 130 2.20 20.86 5.75
C ASN A 130 3.51 21.08 4.99
N SER A 131 4.64 21.18 5.67
CA SER A 131 5.94 21.40 5.03
C SER A 131 6.32 20.22 4.11
N ASN A 132 6.18 18.98 4.59
CA ASN A 132 6.59 17.82 3.81
C ASN A 132 5.78 17.66 2.53
N TYR A 133 4.44 17.68 2.59
CA TYR A 133 3.63 17.53 1.38
C TYR A 133 3.88 18.65 0.38
N THR A 134 3.99 19.90 0.85
CA THR A 134 4.27 21.04 -0.03
C THR A 134 5.62 20.89 -0.73
N GLU A 135 6.68 20.56 0.01
CA GLU A 135 8.02 20.40 -0.55
C GLU A 135 8.14 19.17 -1.46
N LEU A 136 7.50 18.05 -1.13
CA LEU A 136 7.42 16.86 -1.99
C LEU A 136 6.73 17.20 -3.32
N SER A 137 5.60 17.94 -3.28
CA SER A 137 4.91 18.39 -4.49
C SER A 137 5.77 19.32 -5.34
N GLN A 138 6.57 20.20 -4.73
CA GLN A 138 7.52 21.06 -5.45
C GLN A 138 8.61 20.24 -6.16
N LEU A 139 9.28 19.33 -5.44
CA LEU A 139 10.29 18.44 -6.02
C LEU A 139 9.72 17.62 -7.18
N TYR A 140 8.56 17.00 -6.96
CA TYR A 140 7.93 16.18 -7.96
C TYR A 140 7.55 16.99 -9.20
N GLY A 141 7.02 18.21 -9.00
CA GLY A 141 6.74 19.13 -10.10
C GLY A 141 7.96 19.41 -10.99
N LYS A 142 9.15 19.55 -10.39
CA LYS A 142 10.40 19.83 -11.09
C LYS A 142 10.97 18.62 -11.83
N TYR A 143 10.87 17.42 -11.25
CA TYR A 143 11.65 16.25 -11.73
C TYR A 143 10.82 15.08 -12.26
N LYS A 144 9.49 15.06 -12.12
CA LYS A 144 8.66 13.90 -12.57
C LYS A 144 8.85 13.51 -14.04
N ASN A 145 9.17 14.47 -14.91
CA ASN A 145 9.42 14.24 -16.33
C ASN A 145 10.89 13.89 -16.65
N GLN A 146 11.75 13.78 -15.64
CA GLN A 146 13.19 13.54 -15.76
C GLN A 146 13.59 12.16 -15.22
N GLY A 147 12.63 11.27 -14.99
CA GLY A 147 12.89 9.94 -14.42
C GLY A 147 12.92 9.92 -12.90
N PHE A 148 12.20 10.82 -12.24
CA PHE A 148 11.99 10.83 -10.78
C PHE A 148 10.56 10.47 -10.42
N GLU A 149 10.36 9.70 -9.35
CA GLU A 149 9.05 9.33 -8.82
C GLU A 149 9.05 9.43 -7.29
N ILE A 150 7.92 9.85 -6.71
CA ILE A 150 7.70 9.79 -5.26
C ILE A 150 6.68 8.68 -4.98
N LEU A 151 6.96 7.80 -4.02
CA LEU A 151 6.05 6.72 -3.63
C LEU A 151 5.66 6.93 -2.16
N ALA A 152 4.43 7.40 -1.93
CA ALA A 152 3.97 7.75 -0.58
C ALA A 152 3.12 6.63 0.03
N PHE A 153 3.47 6.24 1.25
CA PHE A 153 2.81 5.17 2.00
C PHE A 153 2.19 5.71 3.28
N PRO A 154 0.87 5.87 3.35
CA PRO A 154 0.19 6.25 4.58
C PRO A 154 0.47 5.27 5.70
N CYS A 155 0.68 5.76 6.93
CA CYS A 155 0.96 4.90 8.09
C CYS A 155 0.40 5.51 9.38
N ASN A 156 -0.33 4.70 10.16
CA ASN A 156 -0.97 5.17 11.39
C ASN A 156 -0.20 4.81 12.67
N GLN A 157 1.01 4.24 12.56
CA GLN A 157 1.78 3.75 13.71
C GLN A 157 2.39 4.86 14.58
N PHE A 158 2.35 6.12 14.13
CA PHE A 158 3.00 7.25 14.78
C PHE A 158 1.95 8.26 15.24
N GLY A 159 1.63 8.25 16.54
CA GLY A 159 0.67 9.17 17.15
C GLY A 159 -0.75 9.06 16.62
N GLU A 160 -1.10 7.97 15.92
CA GLU A 160 -2.38 7.80 15.22
C GLU A 160 -2.73 8.97 14.29
N GLU A 161 -1.71 9.56 13.65
CA GLU A 161 -1.84 10.76 12.81
C GLU A 161 -2.36 10.47 11.38
N GLU A 162 -2.69 9.21 11.06
CA GLU A 162 -3.30 8.77 9.80
C GLU A 162 -4.51 7.82 10.01
N PRO A 163 -5.54 8.27 10.76
CA PRO A 163 -6.65 7.41 11.17
C PRO A 163 -7.64 7.13 10.04
N GLY A 164 -7.67 7.98 9.01
CA GLY A 164 -8.68 7.93 7.95
C GLY A 164 -8.56 6.73 7.02
N THR A 165 -9.58 6.51 6.20
CA THR A 165 -9.56 5.50 5.13
C THR A 165 -8.69 5.96 3.95
N ASN A 166 -8.36 5.05 3.04
CA ASN A 166 -7.60 5.40 1.85
C ASN A 166 -8.29 6.50 1.01
N GLU A 167 -9.62 6.52 0.96
CA GLU A 167 -10.39 7.55 0.25
C GLU A 167 -10.20 8.92 0.89
N GLU A 168 -10.27 9.02 2.22
CA GLU A 168 -10.09 10.27 2.96
C GLU A 168 -8.64 10.77 2.87
N ILE A 169 -7.68 9.84 2.88
CA ILE A 169 -6.25 10.13 2.72
C ILE A 169 -5.98 10.66 1.32
N LEU A 170 -6.52 10.00 0.29
CA LEU A 170 -6.41 10.46 -1.10
C LEU A 170 -7.04 11.84 -1.26
N GLU A 171 -8.23 12.07 -0.73
CA GLU A 171 -8.89 13.37 -0.79
C GLU A 171 -7.99 14.45 -0.18
N THR A 172 -7.47 14.22 1.02
CA THR A 172 -6.57 15.16 1.71
C THR A 172 -5.29 15.43 0.90
N ALA A 173 -4.59 14.38 0.45
CA ALA A 173 -3.35 14.54 -0.31
C ALA A 173 -3.58 15.24 -1.67
N CYS A 174 -4.66 14.90 -2.35
CA CYS A 174 -4.97 15.40 -3.69
C CYS A 174 -5.51 16.82 -3.70
N THR A 175 -6.42 17.18 -2.79
CA THR A 175 -7.07 18.49 -2.83
C THR A 175 -6.30 19.54 -2.05
N ARG A 176 -5.95 19.25 -0.79
CA ARG A 176 -5.23 20.19 0.07
C ARG A 176 -3.80 20.41 -0.39
N PHE A 177 -3.10 19.33 -0.74
CA PHE A 177 -1.66 19.38 -1.02
C PHE A 177 -1.30 19.24 -2.50
N LYS A 178 -2.30 19.02 -3.36
CA LYS A 178 -2.12 18.90 -4.82
C LYS A 178 -1.05 17.87 -5.18
N ALA A 179 -0.96 16.78 -4.40
CA ALA A 179 -0.01 15.71 -4.69
C ALA A 179 -0.30 15.15 -6.09
N GLU A 180 0.74 14.99 -6.92
CA GLU A 180 0.59 14.38 -8.25
C GLU A 180 1.31 13.03 -8.36
N TYR A 181 1.93 12.58 -7.27
CA TYR A 181 2.64 11.31 -7.17
C TYR A 181 1.73 10.21 -6.59
N PRO A 182 2.05 8.92 -6.81
CA PRO A 182 1.31 7.79 -6.25
C PRO A 182 1.21 7.82 -4.71
N ILE A 183 -0.03 7.66 -4.22
CA ILE A 183 -0.32 7.33 -2.82
C ILE A 183 -0.80 5.88 -2.78
N PHE A 184 -0.14 5.06 -1.96
CA PHE A 184 -0.42 3.63 -1.83
C PHE A 184 -1.42 3.33 -0.71
N ASP A 185 -1.76 2.05 -0.55
CA ASP A 185 -2.52 1.57 0.58
C ASP A 185 -1.83 1.92 1.91
N LYS A 186 -2.64 2.10 2.96
CA LYS A 186 -2.13 2.32 4.30
C LYS A 186 -1.46 1.05 4.81
N ILE A 187 -0.24 1.18 5.33
CA ILE A 187 0.57 0.04 5.76
C ILE A 187 1.22 0.28 7.13
N ASP A 188 1.61 -0.82 7.75
CA ASP A 188 2.58 -0.81 8.85
C ASP A 188 4.01 -0.77 8.29
N VAL A 189 4.85 0.06 8.90
CA VAL A 189 6.27 0.21 8.52
C VAL A 189 7.22 -0.37 9.58
N ASN A 190 6.72 -0.62 10.79
CA ASN A 190 7.42 -1.22 11.92
C ASN A 190 6.68 -2.46 12.48
N GLY A 191 7.40 -3.26 13.26
CA GLY A 191 6.89 -4.48 13.88
C GLY A 191 6.79 -5.68 12.93
N ASP A 192 6.24 -6.78 13.45
CA ASP A 192 6.13 -8.05 12.71
C ASP A 192 5.23 -7.93 11.48
N ASN A 193 4.21 -7.07 11.56
CA ASN A 193 3.27 -6.78 10.48
C ASN A 193 3.80 -5.76 9.46
N ALA A 194 5.02 -5.24 9.64
CA ALA A 194 5.58 -4.28 8.69
C ALA A 194 5.56 -4.85 7.26
N ALA A 195 5.14 -4.02 6.31
CA ALA A 195 5.11 -4.38 4.91
C ALA A 195 6.49 -4.87 4.44
N PRO A 196 6.59 -5.95 3.64
CA PRO A 196 7.87 -6.50 3.20
C PRO A 196 8.80 -5.46 2.55
N VAL A 197 8.23 -4.53 1.78
CA VAL A 197 8.98 -3.42 1.17
C VAL A 197 9.65 -2.53 2.22
N TYR A 198 8.99 -2.22 3.34
CA TYR A 198 9.57 -1.42 4.42
C TYR A 198 10.57 -2.21 5.26
N LYS A 199 10.42 -3.52 5.41
CA LYS A 199 11.46 -4.38 5.99
C LYS A 199 12.75 -4.31 5.16
N PHE A 200 12.64 -4.37 3.83
CA PHE A 200 13.78 -4.23 2.92
C PHE A 200 14.42 -2.83 2.95
N LEU A 201 13.62 -1.77 2.94
CA LEU A 201 14.12 -0.39 3.01
C LEU A 201 14.93 -0.16 4.29
N LYS A 202 14.38 -0.59 5.43
CA LYS A 202 15.02 -0.47 6.73
C LYS A 202 16.28 -1.33 6.83
N SER A 203 16.29 -2.57 6.33
CA SER A 203 17.48 -3.42 6.37
C SER A 203 18.60 -2.92 5.46
N SER A 204 18.27 -2.30 4.33
CA SER A 204 19.26 -1.74 3.39
C SER A 204 19.97 -0.51 3.94
N LYS A 205 19.28 0.31 4.74
CA LYS A 205 19.80 1.54 5.36
C LYS A 205 19.38 1.64 6.83
N GLY A 206 19.71 0.60 7.59
CA GLY A 206 19.54 0.54 9.04
C GLY A 206 20.75 1.15 9.75
N GLY A 207 20.51 1.88 10.83
CA GLY A 207 21.60 2.42 11.66
C GLY A 207 22.17 1.38 12.61
N LEU A 208 23.34 1.67 13.18
CA LEU A 208 24.01 0.82 14.18
C LEU A 208 23.16 0.60 15.46
N PHE A 209 22.17 1.47 15.69
CA PHE A 209 21.27 1.46 16.86
C PHE A 209 19.85 1.00 16.54
N GLY A 210 19.66 0.31 15.42
CA GLY A 210 18.37 -0.19 14.96
C GLY A 210 17.92 0.44 13.64
N ASP A 211 17.03 -0.26 12.97
CA ASP A 211 16.54 0.08 11.64
C ASP A 211 15.11 0.66 11.66
N SER A 212 14.45 0.63 12.81
CA SER A 212 13.06 1.09 12.97
C SER A 212 12.87 2.55 12.54
N ILE A 213 11.71 2.84 11.96
CA ILE A 213 11.32 4.20 11.61
C ILE A 213 10.81 4.89 12.87
N THR A 214 11.32 6.09 13.15
CA THR A 214 11.06 6.78 14.42
C THR A 214 9.83 7.69 14.38
N TRP A 215 9.39 8.15 13.20
CA TRP A 215 8.23 9.03 13.05
C TRP A 215 7.68 9.05 11.61
N ASN A 216 6.61 9.81 11.39
CA ASN A 216 6.10 10.19 10.07
C ASN A 216 7.17 10.91 9.24
N PHE A 217 7.14 10.73 7.92
CA PHE A 217 8.04 11.35 6.94
C PHE A 217 9.51 10.92 7.01
N ALA A 218 9.83 9.69 7.38
CA ALA A 218 11.12 9.14 7.00
C ALA A 218 11.16 8.95 5.47
N LYS A 219 12.31 9.20 4.85
CA LYS A 219 12.48 9.08 3.40
C LYS A 219 13.58 8.11 3.05
N PHE A 220 13.38 7.33 2.01
CA PHE A 220 14.41 6.48 1.41
C PHE A 220 14.61 6.89 -0.03
N LEU A 221 15.87 7.15 -0.41
CA LEU A 221 16.24 7.45 -1.78
C LEU A 221 16.77 6.17 -2.44
N VAL A 222 16.22 5.86 -3.60
CA VAL A 222 16.52 4.66 -4.37
C VAL A 222 17.02 5.07 -5.75
N ASP A 223 18.10 4.45 -6.19
CA ASP A 223 18.66 4.66 -7.53
C ASP A 223 17.82 3.97 -8.63
N ARG A 224 18.26 4.14 -9.88
CA ARG A 224 17.58 3.61 -11.08
C ARG A 224 17.57 2.08 -11.17
N ASP A 225 18.52 1.43 -10.50
CA ASP A 225 18.68 -0.02 -10.47
C ASP A 225 17.86 -0.65 -9.33
N GLY A 226 17.33 0.19 -8.44
CA GLY A 226 16.44 -0.19 -7.36
C GLY A 226 17.16 -0.45 -6.04
N HIS A 227 18.40 0.05 -5.88
CA HIS A 227 19.14 -0.03 -4.63
C HIS A 227 18.86 1.19 -3.75
N VAL A 228 18.69 0.96 -2.45
CA VAL A 228 18.53 2.04 -1.48
C VAL A 228 19.88 2.71 -1.25
N VAL A 229 20.02 3.96 -1.68
CA VAL A 229 21.29 4.70 -1.58
C VAL A 229 21.37 5.56 -0.32
N ASP A 230 20.24 6.06 0.17
CA ASP A 230 20.20 6.92 1.35
C ASP A 230 18.88 6.82 2.13
N ARG A 231 18.91 7.24 3.39
CA ARG A 231 17.77 7.34 4.31
C ARG A 231 17.82 8.66 5.07
N TYR A 232 16.73 9.40 5.04
CA TYR A 232 16.61 10.71 5.68
C TYR A 232 15.62 10.68 6.84
N ALA A 233 15.93 11.45 7.87
CA ALA A 233 15.11 11.56 9.07
C ALA A 233 13.78 12.30 8.78
N PRO A 234 12.74 12.07 9.62
CA PRO A 234 11.50 12.85 9.63
C PRO A 234 11.68 14.36 9.49
N THR A 235 12.67 14.90 10.21
CA THR A 235 12.98 16.33 10.28
C THR A 235 13.78 16.86 9.09
N THR A 236 14.31 15.99 8.23
CA THR A 236 14.98 16.40 6.99
C THR A 236 13.94 16.95 6.01
N SER A 237 14.10 18.22 5.63
CA SER A 237 13.30 18.88 4.60
C SER A 237 13.46 18.15 3.26
N PRO A 238 12.37 17.79 2.55
CA PRO A 238 12.47 17.23 1.21
C PRO A 238 13.34 18.08 0.28
N LEU A 239 13.21 19.41 0.27
CA LEU A 239 14.02 20.27 -0.61
C LEU A 239 15.53 20.12 -0.38
N SER A 240 15.98 19.83 0.84
CA SER A 240 17.40 19.58 1.10
C SER A 240 17.95 18.31 0.43
N ILE A 241 17.08 17.37 0.06
CA ILE A 241 17.40 16.11 -0.64
C ILE A 241 17.57 16.34 -2.15
N GLU A 242 17.17 17.51 -2.66
CA GLU A 242 17.20 17.83 -4.10
C GLU A 242 18.59 17.60 -4.72
N LYS A 243 19.66 17.94 -4.00
CA LYS A 243 21.03 17.74 -4.48
C LYS A 243 21.33 16.27 -4.78
N ASP A 244 20.87 15.36 -3.94
CA ASP A 244 21.11 13.92 -4.10
C ASP A 244 20.24 13.35 -5.22
N ILE A 245 18.99 13.83 -5.33
CA ILE A 245 18.12 13.52 -6.47
C ILE A 245 18.78 13.96 -7.78
N LYS A 246 19.25 15.21 -7.87
CA LYS A 246 19.95 15.73 -9.06
C LYS A 246 21.17 14.90 -9.44
N LYS A 247 21.97 14.51 -8.44
CA LYS A 247 23.14 13.64 -8.63
C LYS A 247 22.74 12.31 -9.25
N LEU A 248 21.73 11.64 -8.70
CA LEU A 248 21.24 10.38 -9.27
C LEU A 248 20.61 10.60 -10.65
N LEU A 249 19.91 11.71 -10.86
CA LEU A 249 19.31 12.03 -12.14
C LEU A 249 20.33 12.35 -13.23
N GLY A 250 21.55 12.76 -12.87
CA GLY A 250 22.57 13.20 -13.81
C GLY A 250 22.33 14.61 -14.34
N VAL A 251 21.60 15.44 -13.59
CA VAL A 251 21.27 16.83 -13.98
C VAL A 251 21.98 17.80 -13.05
N SER A 252 22.75 18.73 -13.61
CA SER A 252 23.58 19.69 -12.86
C SER A 252 22.82 20.92 -12.39
#